data_AF-A0A2N0ZJK6-F1
#
_entry.id   AF-A0A2N0ZJK6-F1
#
_cell.length_a   1.000
_cell.length_b   1.000
_cell.length_c   1.000
_cell.angle_alpha   90.00
_cell.angle_beta   90.00
_cell.angle_gamma   90.00
#
_symmetry.space_group_name_H-M   'P 1'
#
loop_
_entity.id
_entity.type
_entity.pdbx_description
1 polymer ?
#
loop_
_entity_poly.entity_id
_entity_poly.type
_entity_poly.pdbx_seq_one_letter_code
_entity_poly.pdbx_strand_id
1 'polypeptide(L)'
;MGMEEITVALFFQVEGYKLEFILLLTVSFIPLFISISILFFSYASLTKALSLFLLMLSFWQMDIAFLYADDFLSIEVIDWLFRGLRMGSIFIMPIMFYFSYYLVKENPFLINFKRLFNKTGVFIVTGFSVITYAINFTELGVTSYNYIGETSLSPSHWIPEYGPLNFTFIINVLLVFINWFFLLIVTIQLKGIYYKSFYLQLVIAAMIIFVNGVISGFSFVPVYFSSFNSIIAALILFLGFFQMQSERIRNINQEREKQSDLLEAIMDINPNYLLVSDANNRIVKVNSSFCKLFAEAEEDLHGKRTASLSSFLQMVDYGFETPYCYTDSRGNVYYIQWGCKQLNQETGETYTIFFGNDVTEQKRNEQVLLSSEKMKVIGEMAASVAHEIRNPLTTIRGFIQLLKEKSPDSTYEKILIEEIDRINQVLKELLILGKPEAKEEDIKIELKLDALTEVNNINLLFEALAVEQNKHITVENKLITLSQIKMDKSHFKQIMINVVKNSLEAIPSEGKVKIALDEHQNRIRIRVIDNGEGIPKERLARIGEPYFTSKEKGNGIGLTICFKLMGENNGQMYVKSKKDCGTVVTMLFPAK
;
A
#
# COMPACT_ATOMS: atom_id res chain seq x y z
N MET A 1 -57.53 -74.98 9.49
CA MET A 1 -56.41 -74.25 8.89
C MET A 1 -56.98 -73.53 7.68
N GLY A 2 -57.48 -72.33 7.94
CA GLY A 2 -58.54 -71.68 7.16
C GLY A 2 -57.98 -70.76 6.09
N MET A 3 -58.81 -70.49 5.08
CA MET A 3 -58.55 -69.57 3.97
C MET A 3 -58.01 -68.18 4.40
N GLU A 4 -58.21 -67.75 5.65
CA GLU A 4 -57.70 -66.48 6.19
C GLU A 4 -56.16 -66.42 6.34
N GLU A 5 -55.47 -67.50 6.71
CA GLU A 5 -54.00 -67.51 6.80
C GLU A 5 -53.36 -67.44 5.40
N ILE A 6 -54.03 -68.03 4.40
CA ILE A 6 -53.61 -67.99 2.99
C ILE A 6 -53.84 -66.57 2.42
N THR A 7 -54.92 -65.89 2.82
CA THR A 7 -55.24 -64.55 2.31
C THR A 7 -54.32 -63.47 2.89
N VAL A 8 -53.92 -63.59 4.17
CA VAL A 8 -52.97 -62.66 4.81
C VAL A 8 -51.53 -62.89 4.31
N ALA A 9 -51.14 -64.15 4.11
CA ALA A 9 -49.86 -64.47 3.47
C ALA A 9 -49.79 -63.97 2.02
N LEU A 10 -50.86 -64.12 1.23
CA LEU A 10 -50.95 -63.53 -0.11
C LEU A 10 -50.95 -62.00 -0.08
N PHE A 11 -51.56 -61.36 0.91
CA PHE A 11 -51.60 -59.90 1.01
C PHE A 11 -50.20 -59.31 1.29
N PHE A 12 -49.41 -59.93 2.18
CA PHE A 12 -48.03 -59.54 2.43
C PHE A 12 -47.07 -59.92 1.29
N GLN A 13 -47.30 -61.02 0.58
CA GLN A 13 -46.55 -61.35 -0.64
C GLN A 13 -46.83 -60.31 -1.74
N VAL A 14 -48.10 -59.98 -1.99
CA VAL A 14 -48.54 -59.00 -3.01
C VAL A 14 -48.12 -57.56 -2.67
N GLU A 15 -47.91 -57.20 -1.40
CA GLU A 15 -47.34 -55.91 -1.01
C GLU A 15 -45.81 -55.84 -1.18
N GLY A 16 -45.09 -56.97 -1.05
CA GLY A 16 -43.63 -57.04 -1.23
C GLY A 16 -43.20 -56.71 -2.66
N TYR A 17 -43.82 -57.34 -3.67
CA TYR A 17 -43.51 -57.12 -5.09
C TYR A 17 -43.77 -55.68 -5.55
N LYS A 18 -44.78 -55.03 -4.96
CA LYS A 18 -45.16 -53.64 -5.28
C LYS A 18 -44.16 -52.61 -4.76
N LEU A 19 -43.44 -52.92 -3.68
CA LEU A 19 -42.57 -51.96 -3.00
C LEU A 19 -41.23 -51.77 -3.73
N GLU A 20 -40.73 -52.79 -4.42
CA GLU A 20 -39.38 -52.79 -5.00
C GLU A 20 -39.27 -51.97 -6.29
N PHE A 21 -40.23 -52.11 -7.22
CA PHE A 21 -40.33 -51.23 -8.38
C PHE A 21 -40.47 -49.75 -7.97
N ILE A 22 -41.34 -49.46 -7.00
CA ILE A 22 -41.57 -48.11 -6.49
C ILE A 22 -40.28 -47.56 -5.86
N LEU A 23 -39.54 -48.37 -5.10
CA LEU A 23 -38.27 -47.99 -4.51
C LEU A 23 -37.22 -47.67 -5.59
N LEU A 24 -37.07 -48.54 -6.59
CA LEU A 24 -36.15 -48.36 -7.71
C LEU A 24 -36.45 -47.07 -8.49
N LEU A 25 -37.73 -46.86 -8.81
CA LEU A 25 -38.19 -45.66 -9.50
C LEU A 25 -37.94 -44.41 -8.64
N THR A 26 -38.24 -44.45 -7.35
CA THR A 26 -37.99 -43.33 -6.43
C THR A 26 -36.50 -42.99 -6.35
N VAL A 27 -35.64 -44.01 -6.23
CA VAL A 27 -34.18 -43.86 -6.21
C VAL A 27 -33.65 -43.25 -7.50
N SER A 28 -34.23 -43.61 -8.65
CA SER A 28 -33.82 -43.08 -9.96
C SER A 28 -33.97 -41.55 -10.07
N PHE A 29 -34.86 -40.93 -9.28
CA PHE A 29 -35.04 -39.47 -9.24
C PHE A 29 -33.98 -38.73 -8.43
N ILE A 30 -33.20 -39.40 -7.59
CA ILE A 30 -32.18 -38.74 -6.74
C ILE A 30 -31.14 -37.97 -7.58
N PRO A 31 -30.51 -38.58 -8.62
CA PRO A 31 -29.60 -37.84 -9.49
C PRO A 31 -30.27 -36.67 -10.22
N LEU A 32 -31.57 -36.77 -10.55
CA LEU A 32 -32.32 -35.68 -11.17
C LEU A 32 -32.48 -34.48 -10.22
N PHE A 33 -32.87 -34.72 -8.96
CA PHE A 33 -32.98 -33.64 -7.97
C PHE A 33 -31.64 -32.96 -7.71
N ILE A 34 -30.56 -33.74 -7.63
CA ILE A 34 -29.20 -33.21 -7.49
C ILE A 34 -28.83 -32.37 -8.72
N SER A 35 -29.13 -32.86 -9.93
CA SER A 35 -28.88 -32.16 -11.20
C SER A 35 -29.52 -30.77 -11.22
N ILE A 36 -30.80 -30.67 -10.83
CA ILE A 36 -31.54 -29.40 -10.76
C ILE A 36 -30.92 -28.50 -9.70
N SER A 37 -30.61 -29.05 -8.52
CA SER A 37 -30.04 -28.30 -7.40
C SER A 37 -28.70 -27.65 -7.77
N ILE A 38 -27.84 -28.37 -8.49
CA ILE A 38 -26.52 -27.88 -8.93
C ILE A 38 -26.63 -26.71 -9.93
N LEU A 39 -27.64 -26.71 -10.81
CA LEU A 39 -27.88 -25.60 -11.75
C LEU A 39 -28.30 -24.30 -11.06
N PHE A 40 -28.98 -24.37 -9.92
CA PHE A 40 -29.31 -23.17 -9.12
C PHE A 40 -28.06 -22.50 -8.53
N PHE A 41 -26.99 -23.26 -8.26
CA PHE A 41 -25.74 -22.71 -7.70
C PHE A 41 -24.85 -22.03 -8.73
N SER A 42 -24.79 -22.53 -9.98
CA SER A 42 -23.87 -21.97 -10.98
C SER A 42 -24.27 -22.34 -12.41
N TYR A 43 -24.11 -21.39 -13.35
CA TYR A 43 -24.32 -21.62 -14.78
C TYR A 43 -23.02 -21.86 -15.57
N ALA A 44 -21.93 -22.21 -14.89
CA ALA A 44 -20.65 -22.52 -15.54
C ALA A 44 -20.77 -23.75 -16.46
N SER A 45 -19.91 -23.83 -17.48
CA SER A 45 -19.87 -24.94 -18.45
C SER A 45 -19.70 -26.31 -17.78
N LEU A 46 -18.84 -26.38 -16.76
CA LEU A 46 -18.65 -27.60 -15.96
C LEU A 46 -19.94 -28.00 -15.22
N THR A 47 -20.65 -27.03 -14.65
CA THR A 47 -21.90 -27.25 -13.92
C THR A 47 -22.99 -27.80 -14.83
N LYS A 48 -23.10 -27.25 -16.04
CA LYS A 48 -24.03 -27.74 -17.08
C LYS A 48 -23.70 -29.18 -17.48
N ALA A 49 -22.42 -29.51 -17.67
CA ALA A 49 -22.00 -30.87 -18.00
C ALA A 49 -22.28 -31.87 -16.87
N LEU A 50 -22.04 -31.49 -15.61
CA LEU A 50 -22.35 -32.32 -14.44
C LEU A 50 -23.85 -32.53 -14.25
N SER A 51 -24.65 -31.47 -14.43
CA SER A 51 -26.11 -31.57 -14.42
C SER A 51 -26.60 -32.52 -15.52
N LEU A 52 -26.09 -32.40 -16.74
CA LEU A 52 -26.46 -33.30 -17.84
C LEU A 52 -26.03 -34.75 -17.57
N PHE A 53 -24.85 -34.95 -16.98
CA PHE A 53 -24.38 -36.28 -16.55
C PHE A 53 -25.33 -36.93 -15.56
N LEU A 54 -25.71 -36.21 -14.50
CA LEU A 54 -26.64 -36.69 -13.47
C LEU A 54 -28.06 -36.92 -14.01
N LEU A 55 -28.50 -36.11 -14.98
CA LEU A 55 -29.77 -36.33 -15.69
C LEU A 55 -29.73 -37.63 -16.49
N MET A 56 -28.66 -37.88 -17.26
CA MET A 56 -28.50 -39.13 -18.01
C MET A 56 -28.37 -40.35 -17.07
N LEU A 57 -27.70 -40.18 -15.92
CA LEU A 57 -27.65 -41.21 -14.88
C LEU A 57 -29.04 -41.52 -14.33
N SER A 58 -29.88 -40.51 -14.11
CA SER A 58 -31.28 -40.68 -13.70
C SER A 58 -32.08 -41.47 -14.75
N PHE A 59 -31.97 -41.11 -16.02
CA PHE A 59 -32.65 -41.84 -17.11
C PHE A 59 -32.19 -43.28 -17.24
N TRP A 60 -30.89 -43.54 -17.05
CA TRP A 60 -30.38 -44.91 -17.02
C TRP A 60 -30.97 -45.71 -15.85
N GLN A 61 -31.08 -45.12 -14.66
CA GLN A 61 -31.71 -45.82 -13.54
C GLN A 61 -33.21 -46.04 -13.73
N MET A 62 -33.91 -45.12 -14.43
CA MET A 62 -35.31 -45.31 -14.79
C MET A 62 -35.50 -46.43 -15.81
N ASP A 63 -34.61 -46.55 -16.82
CA ASP A 63 -34.69 -47.63 -17.80
C ASP A 63 -34.59 -49.01 -17.14
N ILE A 64 -33.69 -49.16 -16.16
CA ILE A 64 -33.54 -50.36 -15.34
C ILE A 64 -34.78 -50.58 -14.48
N ALA A 65 -35.29 -49.54 -13.81
CA ALA A 65 -36.43 -49.65 -12.91
C ALA A 65 -37.69 -50.17 -13.64
N PHE A 66 -37.96 -49.71 -14.86
CA PHE A 66 -39.13 -50.15 -15.62
C PHE A 66 -39.10 -51.64 -16.04
N LEU A 67 -37.92 -52.28 -16.05
CA LEU A 67 -37.84 -53.73 -16.28
C LEU A 67 -38.41 -54.56 -15.11
N TYR A 68 -38.55 -53.95 -13.92
CA TYR A 68 -39.17 -54.53 -12.72
C TYR A 68 -40.65 -54.16 -12.58
N ALA A 69 -41.27 -53.57 -13.60
CA ALA A 69 -42.65 -53.07 -13.55
C ALA A 69 -43.68 -54.07 -14.12
N ASP A 70 -43.37 -55.36 -14.17
CA ASP A 70 -44.19 -56.43 -14.73
C ASP A 70 -45.61 -56.49 -14.14
N ASP A 71 -45.73 -56.24 -12.83
CA ASP A 71 -47.01 -56.22 -12.12
C ASP A 71 -47.84 -54.95 -12.35
N PHE A 72 -47.24 -53.87 -12.89
CA PHE A 72 -47.87 -52.55 -13.00
C PHE A 72 -48.15 -52.11 -14.44
N LEU A 73 -47.30 -52.51 -15.38
CA LEU A 73 -47.30 -52.02 -16.76
C LEU A 73 -47.33 -53.19 -17.73
N SER A 74 -48.07 -53.02 -18.83
CA SER A 74 -48.00 -53.96 -19.95
C SER A 74 -46.62 -53.94 -20.60
N ILE A 75 -46.17 -55.08 -21.14
CA ILE A 75 -44.88 -55.21 -21.82
C ILE A 75 -44.67 -54.18 -22.94
N GLU A 76 -45.72 -53.77 -23.65
CA GLU A 76 -45.65 -52.74 -24.70
C GLU A 76 -45.23 -51.37 -24.14
N VAL A 77 -45.72 -51.03 -22.94
CA VAL A 77 -45.38 -49.78 -22.24
C VAL A 77 -43.98 -49.86 -21.66
N ILE A 78 -43.59 -51.02 -21.13
CA ILE A 78 -42.22 -51.29 -20.64
C ILE A 78 -41.22 -51.16 -21.80
N ASP A 79 -41.49 -51.75 -22.96
CA ASP A 79 -40.65 -51.65 -24.16
C ASP A 79 -40.45 -50.18 -24.57
N TRP A 80 -41.53 -49.42 -24.69
CA TRP A 80 -41.47 -48.01 -25.08
C TRP A 80 -40.66 -47.15 -24.08
N LEU A 81 -40.92 -47.33 -22.78
CA LEU A 81 -40.21 -46.60 -21.72
C LEU A 81 -38.74 -46.98 -21.65
N PHE A 82 -38.43 -48.29 -21.72
CA PHE A 82 -37.07 -48.80 -21.71
C PHE A 82 -36.27 -48.24 -22.88
N ARG A 83 -36.81 -48.32 -24.11
CA ARG A 83 -36.14 -47.80 -25.31
C ARG A 83 -35.93 -46.30 -25.26
N GLY A 84 -36.92 -45.54 -24.80
CA GLY A 84 -36.82 -44.09 -24.66
C GLY A 84 -35.76 -43.67 -23.65
N LEU A 85 -35.77 -44.29 -22.47
CA LEU A 85 -34.88 -43.95 -21.37
C LEU A 85 -33.46 -44.52 -21.54
N ARG A 86 -33.27 -45.47 -22.45
CA ARG A 86 -31.95 -45.99 -22.88
C ARG A 86 -30.98 -44.89 -23.35
N MET A 87 -31.50 -43.70 -23.68
CA MET A 87 -30.66 -42.53 -23.91
C MET A 87 -29.73 -42.24 -22.72
N GLY A 88 -30.14 -42.52 -21.48
CA GLY A 88 -29.33 -42.29 -20.28
C GLY A 88 -27.99 -43.02 -20.33
N SER A 89 -28.01 -44.34 -20.51
CA SER A 89 -26.78 -45.15 -20.61
C SER A 89 -25.95 -44.82 -21.84
N ILE A 90 -26.59 -44.45 -22.96
CA ILE A 90 -25.91 -44.17 -24.23
C ILE A 90 -25.21 -42.81 -24.22
N PHE A 91 -25.87 -41.75 -23.74
CA PHE A 91 -25.34 -40.38 -23.77
C PHE A 91 -24.38 -40.05 -22.62
N ILE A 92 -24.14 -40.96 -21.67
CA ILE A 92 -23.02 -40.83 -20.72
C ILE A 92 -21.67 -40.71 -21.45
N MET A 93 -21.50 -41.44 -22.55
CA MET A 93 -20.27 -41.46 -23.34
C MET A 93 -19.84 -40.07 -23.86
N PRO A 94 -20.69 -39.30 -24.57
CA PRO A 94 -20.33 -37.96 -25.02
C PRO A 94 -20.15 -36.96 -23.87
N ILE A 95 -20.84 -37.13 -22.75
CA ILE A 95 -20.68 -36.26 -21.58
C ILE A 95 -19.34 -36.51 -20.88
N MET A 96 -18.94 -37.77 -20.72
CA MET A 96 -17.61 -38.14 -20.22
C MET A 96 -16.50 -37.58 -21.12
N PHE A 97 -16.67 -37.70 -22.43
CA PHE A 97 -15.74 -37.10 -23.40
C PHE A 97 -15.68 -35.58 -23.27
N TYR A 98 -16.82 -34.92 -23.03
CA TYR A 98 -16.88 -33.48 -22.81
C TYR A 98 -16.10 -33.06 -21.58
N PHE A 99 -16.14 -33.79 -20.45
CA PHE A 99 -15.33 -33.47 -19.28
C PHE A 99 -13.83 -33.48 -19.61
N SER A 100 -13.36 -34.49 -20.34
CA SER A 100 -11.97 -34.57 -20.80
C SER A 100 -11.60 -33.40 -21.72
N TYR A 101 -12.48 -33.07 -22.69
CA TYR A 101 -12.32 -31.92 -23.57
C TYR A 101 -12.26 -30.59 -22.84
N TYR A 102 -13.21 -30.34 -21.92
CA TYR A 102 -13.28 -29.11 -21.16
C TYR A 102 -12.01 -28.92 -20.32
N LEU A 103 -11.56 -29.98 -19.65
CA LEU A 103 -10.35 -29.96 -18.85
C LEU A 103 -9.10 -29.62 -19.68
N VAL A 104 -8.93 -30.23 -20.85
CA VAL A 104 -7.81 -29.97 -21.76
C VAL A 104 -7.87 -28.57 -22.39
N LYS A 105 -9.08 -28.04 -22.60
CA LYS A 105 -9.29 -26.68 -23.13
C LYS A 105 -8.88 -25.60 -22.13
N GLU A 106 -9.30 -25.73 -20.87
CA GLU A 106 -9.08 -24.72 -19.83
C GLU A 106 -7.65 -24.72 -19.27
N ASN A 107 -6.87 -25.78 -19.50
CA ASN A 107 -5.54 -25.96 -18.91
C ASN A 107 -4.43 -26.04 -19.97
N PRO A 108 -3.64 -24.96 -20.17
CA PRO A 108 -2.61 -24.91 -21.20
C PRO A 108 -1.53 -25.99 -21.10
N PHE A 109 -1.25 -26.50 -19.90
CA PHE A 109 -0.23 -27.51 -19.64
C PHE A 109 -0.62 -28.93 -20.10
N LEU A 110 -1.89 -29.18 -20.45
CA LEU A 110 -2.37 -30.45 -20.99
C LEU A 110 -2.29 -30.51 -22.53
N ILE A 111 -1.37 -29.75 -23.13
CA ILE A 111 -1.30 -29.54 -24.59
C ILE A 111 -1.19 -30.83 -25.39
N ASN A 112 -0.51 -31.85 -24.85
CA ASN A 112 -0.32 -33.16 -25.49
C ASN A 112 -1.65 -33.89 -25.75
N PHE A 113 -2.69 -33.58 -24.98
CA PHE A 113 -4.01 -34.19 -25.12
C PHE A 113 -4.95 -33.40 -26.04
N LYS A 114 -4.59 -32.19 -26.49
CA LYS A 114 -5.45 -31.35 -27.36
C LYS A 114 -5.77 -32.01 -28.69
N ARG A 115 -4.88 -32.86 -29.21
CA ARG A 115 -5.13 -33.60 -30.46
C ARG A 115 -6.24 -34.64 -30.27
N LEU A 116 -6.28 -35.29 -29.11
CA LEU A 116 -7.25 -36.33 -28.78
C LEU A 116 -8.60 -35.73 -28.35
N PHE A 117 -8.56 -34.76 -27.43
CA PHE A 117 -9.74 -34.09 -26.90
C PHE A 117 -9.92 -32.72 -27.54
N ASN A 118 -10.68 -32.69 -28.63
CA ASN A 118 -11.00 -31.49 -29.38
C ASN A 118 -12.50 -31.40 -29.69
N LYS A 119 -12.94 -30.25 -30.23
CA LYS A 119 -14.35 -29.99 -30.54
C LYS A 119 -14.90 -30.98 -31.57
N THR A 120 -14.11 -31.37 -32.57
CA THR A 120 -14.49 -32.38 -33.58
C THR A 120 -14.73 -33.74 -32.94
N GLY A 121 -13.88 -34.14 -31.99
CA GLY A 121 -14.02 -35.36 -31.21
C GLY A 121 -15.37 -35.41 -30.47
N VAL A 122 -15.77 -34.32 -29.82
CA VAL A 122 -17.08 -34.21 -29.14
C VAL A 122 -18.23 -34.48 -30.13
N PHE A 123 -18.19 -33.90 -31.33
CA PHE A 123 -19.22 -34.12 -32.36
C PHE A 123 -19.25 -35.57 -32.87
N ILE A 124 -18.10 -36.17 -33.15
CA ILE A 124 -18.00 -37.56 -33.65
C ILE A 124 -18.60 -38.52 -32.63
N VAL A 125 -18.16 -38.40 -31.38
CA VAL A 125 -18.59 -39.19 -30.22
C VAL A 125 -20.10 -39.03 -30.00
N THR A 126 -20.61 -37.79 -30.00
CA THR A 126 -22.05 -37.53 -29.87
C THR A 126 -22.85 -38.11 -31.04
N GLY A 127 -22.38 -37.95 -32.28
CA GLY A 127 -23.04 -38.49 -33.46
C GLY A 127 -23.11 -40.03 -33.43
N PHE A 128 -22.04 -40.69 -32.98
CA PHE A 128 -22.03 -42.14 -32.80
C PHE A 128 -23.04 -42.59 -31.73
N SER A 129 -23.14 -41.88 -30.61
CA SER A 129 -24.14 -42.18 -29.56
C SER A 129 -25.58 -41.93 -30.04
N VAL A 130 -25.83 -40.90 -30.87
CA VAL A 130 -27.13 -40.67 -31.50
C VAL A 130 -27.52 -41.84 -32.42
N ILE A 131 -26.60 -42.30 -33.27
CA ILE A 131 -26.83 -43.46 -34.15
C ILE A 131 -27.10 -44.72 -33.31
N THR A 132 -26.30 -44.94 -32.26
CA THR A 132 -26.46 -46.08 -31.34
C THR A 132 -27.83 -46.06 -30.67
N TYR A 133 -28.30 -44.89 -30.23
CA TYR A 133 -29.63 -44.71 -29.65
C TYR A 133 -30.74 -45.02 -30.66
N ALA A 134 -30.64 -44.48 -31.89
CA ALA A 134 -31.62 -44.76 -32.94
C ALA A 134 -31.72 -46.26 -33.26
N ILE A 135 -30.60 -46.98 -33.29
CA ILE A 135 -30.59 -48.45 -33.48
C ILE A 135 -31.28 -49.15 -32.29
N ASN A 136 -30.97 -48.76 -31.05
CA ASN A 136 -31.56 -49.35 -29.84
C ASN A 136 -33.06 -49.09 -29.71
N PHE A 137 -33.57 -48.03 -30.34
CA PHE A 137 -35.00 -47.77 -30.41
C PHE A 137 -35.75 -48.71 -31.37
N THR A 138 -35.05 -49.48 -32.20
CA THR A 138 -35.63 -50.43 -33.17
C THR A 138 -35.36 -51.88 -32.79
N GLU A 139 -36.03 -52.81 -33.47
CA GLU A 139 -35.80 -54.26 -33.34
C GLU A 139 -34.35 -54.69 -33.64
N LEU A 140 -33.58 -53.86 -34.36
CA LEU A 140 -32.17 -54.13 -34.65
C LEU A 140 -31.28 -54.07 -33.39
N GLY A 141 -31.70 -53.33 -32.37
CA GLY A 141 -30.97 -53.22 -31.10
C GLY A 141 -31.55 -54.10 -29.99
N VAL A 142 -32.87 -54.07 -29.80
CA VAL A 142 -33.58 -54.91 -28.80
C VAL A 142 -34.72 -55.61 -29.53
N THR A 143 -34.72 -56.94 -29.55
CA THR A 143 -35.69 -57.75 -30.32
C THR A 143 -36.92 -58.15 -29.51
N SER A 144 -36.70 -58.49 -28.24
CA SER A 144 -37.68 -59.14 -27.38
C SER A 144 -37.24 -58.99 -25.92
N TYR A 145 -38.07 -59.47 -24.98
CA TYR A 145 -37.73 -59.52 -23.57
C TYR A 145 -37.95 -60.95 -23.05
N ASN A 146 -37.01 -61.43 -22.26
CA ASN A 146 -37.13 -62.69 -21.56
C ASN A 146 -37.53 -62.45 -20.11
N TYR A 147 -38.56 -63.17 -19.64
CA TYR A 147 -39.05 -63.04 -18.27
C TYR A 147 -38.23 -63.93 -17.33
N ILE A 148 -37.68 -63.33 -16.28
CA ILE A 148 -37.01 -64.06 -15.21
C ILE A 148 -37.89 -64.01 -13.98
N GLY A 149 -38.32 -65.20 -13.51
CA GLY A 149 -39.08 -65.32 -12.27
C GLY A 149 -38.24 -64.98 -11.03
N GLU A 150 -38.91 -64.85 -9.89
CA GLU A 150 -38.28 -64.52 -8.62
C GLU A 150 -37.17 -65.54 -8.25
N THR A 151 -36.02 -65.01 -7.84
CA THR A 151 -34.87 -65.76 -7.33
C THR A 151 -34.52 -65.30 -5.91
N SER A 152 -33.73 -66.08 -5.17
CA SER A 152 -33.29 -65.70 -3.80
C SER A 152 -32.50 -64.39 -3.71
N LEU A 153 -32.04 -63.87 -4.85
CA LEU A 153 -31.24 -62.65 -4.95
C LEU A 153 -31.96 -61.52 -5.69
N SER A 154 -32.97 -61.79 -6.52
CA SER A 154 -33.64 -60.78 -7.36
C SER A 154 -35.13 -61.06 -7.51
N PRO A 155 -35.99 -60.03 -7.46
CA PRO A 155 -37.41 -60.16 -7.80
C PRO A 155 -37.60 -60.47 -9.30
N SER A 156 -38.85 -60.76 -9.68
CA SER A 156 -39.21 -60.96 -11.07
C SER A 156 -38.91 -59.71 -11.89
N HIS A 157 -38.38 -59.93 -13.09
CA HIS A 157 -38.00 -58.84 -13.99
C HIS A 157 -37.85 -59.31 -15.43
N TRP A 158 -37.91 -58.33 -16.33
CA TRP A 158 -37.63 -58.53 -17.75
C TRP A 158 -36.16 -58.29 -18.05
N ILE A 159 -35.56 -59.14 -18.88
CA ILE A 159 -34.24 -58.90 -19.47
C ILE A 159 -34.39 -58.72 -20.98
N PRO A 160 -33.84 -57.64 -21.58
CA PRO A 160 -33.88 -57.44 -23.02
C PRO A 160 -33.05 -58.50 -23.75
N GLU A 161 -33.62 -59.08 -24.79
CA GLU A 161 -32.90 -59.84 -25.81
C GLU A 161 -32.40 -58.89 -26.89
N TYR A 162 -31.11 -58.99 -27.18
CA TYR A 162 -30.42 -58.02 -28.00
C TYR A 162 -30.35 -58.46 -29.46
N GLY A 163 -30.65 -57.52 -30.36
CA GLY A 163 -30.65 -57.73 -31.81
C GLY A 163 -29.25 -57.75 -32.45
N PRO A 164 -29.18 -57.95 -33.78
CA PRO A 164 -27.93 -58.13 -34.51
C PRO A 164 -27.00 -56.90 -34.46
N LEU A 165 -27.53 -55.69 -34.24
CA LEU A 165 -26.74 -54.46 -34.17
C LEU A 165 -26.41 -54.01 -32.74
N ASN A 166 -26.64 -54.84 -31.72
CA ASN A 166 -26.30 -54.52 -30.33
C ASN A 166 -24.79 -54.28 -30.09
N PHE A 167 -23.92 -54.76 -30.99
CA PHE A 167 -22.50 -54.45 -30.91
C PHE A 167 -22.21 -52.93 -30.91
N THR A 168 -23.11 -52.10 -31.49
CA THR A 168 -22.99 -50.64 -31.44
C THR A 168 -23.10 -50.09 -30.02
N PHE A 169 -24.02 -50.63 -29.21
CA PHE A 169 -24.14 -50.33 -27.79
C PHE A 169 -22.92 -50.79 -27.00
N ILE A 170 -22.41 -52.00 -27.27
CA ILE A 170 -21.20 -52.54 -26.65
C ILE A 170 -19.99 -51.64 -26.94
N ILE A 171 -19.83 -51.18 -28.18
CA ILE A 171 -18.77 -50.22 -28.55
C ILE A 171 -18.95 -48.90 -27.80
N ASN A 172 -20.18 -48.39 -27.68
CA ASN A 172 -20.45 -47.16 -26.93
C ASN A 172 -20.04 -47.29 -25.46
N VAL A 173 -20.37 -48.42 -24.80
CA VAL A 173 -19.95 -48.73 -23.43
C VAL A 173 -18.43 -48.87 -23.31
N LEU A 174 -17.77 -49.54 -24.26
CA LEU A 174 -16.31 -49.65 -24.29
C LEU A 174 -15.63 -48.27 -24.41
N LEU A 175 -16.21 -47.37 -25.21
CA LEU A 175 -15.70 -46.01 -25.36
C LEU A 175 -15.87 -45.18 -24.08
N VAL A 176 -16.90 -45.43 -23.26
CA VAL A 176 -17.00 -44.85 -21.90
C VAL A 176 -15.79 -45.25 -21.06
N PHE A 177 -15.41 -46.54 -21.08
CA PHE A 177 -14.27 -47.03 -20.30
C PHE A 177 -12.93 -46.46 -20.78
N ILE A 178 -12.73 -46.43 -22.10
CA ILE A 178 -11.54 -45.81 -22.69
C ILE A 178 -11.48 -44.34 -22.29
N ASN A 179 -12.60 -43.62 -22.37
CA ASN A 179 -12.66 -42.22 -22.00
C ASN A 179 -12.40 -41.99 -20.50
N TRP A 180 -12.98 -42.83 -19.64
CA TRP A 180 -12.74 -42.82 -18.20
C TRP A 180 -11.25 -42.97 -17.87
N PHE A 181 -10.56 -43.90 -18.53
CA PHE A 181 -9.12 -44.11 -18.33
C PHE A 181 -8.31 -42.88 -18.74
N PHE A 182 -8.63 -42.27 -19.87
CA PHE A 182 -7.98 -41.01 -20.25
C PHE A 182 -8.32 -39.87 -19.30
N LEU A 183 -9.58 -39.73 -18.85
CA LEU A 183 -9.97 -38.71 -17.88
C LEU A 183 -9.16 -38.86 -16.59
N LEU A 184 -8.91 -40.08 -16.11
CA LEU A 184 -8.03 -40.35 -14.97
C LEU A 184 -6.60 -39.83 -15.22
N ILE A 185 -6.00 -40.18 -16.36
CA ILE A 185 -4.64 -39.73 -16.72
C ILE A 185 -4.56 -38.20 -16.74
N VAL A 186 -5.51 -37.56 -17.41
CA VAL A 186 -5.52 -36.10 -17.55
C VAL A 186 -5.76 -35.44 -16.18
N THR A 187 -6.61 -36.02 -15.33
CA THR A 187 -6.90 -35.55 -13.97
C THR A 187 -5.66 -35.62 -13.07
N ILE A 188 -4.88 -36.70 -13.12
CA ILE A 188 -3.66 -36.84 -12.30
C ILE A 188 -2.64 -35.73 -12.62
N GLN A 189 -2.60 -35.28 -13.88
CA GLN A 189 -1.72 -34.23 -14.37
C GLN A 189 -2.21 -32.79 -14.08
N LEU A 190 -3.39 -32.62 -13.47
CA LEU A 190 -3.90 -31.30 -13.12
C LEU A 190 -3.07 -30.59 -12.06
N LYS A 191 -2.86 -29.30 -12.30
CA LYS A 191 -2.34 -28.34 -11.32
C LYS A 191 -3.53 -27.60 -10.69
N GLY A 192 -3.57 -27.55 -9.35
CA GLY A 192 -4.68 -26.98 -8.59
C GLY A 192 -5.41 -28.05 -7.76
N ILE A 193 -5.37 -27.88 -6.43
CA ILE A 193 -5.79 -28.91 -5.47
C ILE A 193 -7.29 -29.21 -5.57
N TYR A 194 -8.10 -28.16 -5.70
CA TYR A 194 -9.56 -28.27 -5.64
C TYR A 194 -10.19 -28.87 -6.90
N TYR A 195 -9.82 -28.40 -8.11
CA TYR A 195 -10.28 -29.03 -9.36
C TYR A 195 -9.80 -30.47 -9.46
N LYS A 196 -8.54 -30.75 -9.09
CA LYS A 196 -8.02 -32.11 -9.10
C LYS A 196 -8.82 -33.04 -8.18
N SER A 197 -9.18 -32.58 -6.98
CA SER A 197 -10.00 -33.34 -6.03
C SER A 197 -11.37 -33.70 -6.62
N PHE A 198 -12.09 -32.72 -7.19
CA PHE A 198 -13.40 -32.96 -7.81
C PHE A 198 -13.32 -33.92 -9.00
N TYR A 199 -12.37 -33.73 -9.92
CA TYR A 199 -12.24 -34.61 -11.09
C TYR A 199 -11.83 -36.03 -10.68
N LEU A 200 -11.06 -36.20 -9.60
CA LEU A 200 -10.76 -37.54 -9.07
C LEU A 200 -12.02 -38.22 -8.52
N GLN A 201 -12.87 -37.48 -7.80
CA GLN A 201 -14.16 -37.97 -7.35
C GLN A 201 -15.10 -38.30 -8.52
N LEU A 202 -15.08 -37.50 -9.61
CA LEU A 202 -15.80 -37.80 -10.85
C LEU A 202 -15.34 -39.10 -11.48
N VAL A 203 -14.03 -39.32 -11.56
CA VAL A 203 -13.45 -40.56 -12.08
C VAL A 203 -13.83 -41.75 -11.19
N ILE A 204 -13.79 -41.61 -9.87
CA ILE A 204 -14.20 -42.68 -8.94
C ILE A 204 -15.70 -42.99 -9.10
N ALA A 205 -16.56 -41.97 -9.11
CA ALA A 205 -18.00 -42.12 -9.28
C ALA A 205 -18.35 -42.78 -10.62
N ALA A 206 -17.71 -42.36 -11.71
CA ALA A 206 -17.88 -42.97 -13.03
C ALA A 206 -17.41 -44.44 -13.06
N MET A 207 -16.33 -44.79 -12.34
CA MET A 207 -15.90 -46.18 -12.23
C MET A 207 -16.90 -47.04 -11.47
N ILE A 208 -17.44 -46.54 -10.35
CA ILE A 208 -18.49 -47.22 -9.58
C ILE A 208 -19.70 -47.48 -10.47
N ILE A 209 -20.17 -46.47 -11.20
CA ILE A 209 -21.30 -46.62 -12.13
C ILE A 209 -20.98 -47.65 -13.22
N PHE A 210 -19.79 -47.55 -13.83
CA PHE A 210 -19.39 -48.43 -14.94
C PHE A 210 -19.27 -49.90 -14.53
N VAL A 211 -18.55 -50.19 -13.44
CA VAL A 211 -18.36 -51.56 -12.95
C VAL A 211 -19.73 -52.21 -12.68
N ASN A 212 -20.66 -51.49 -12.09
CA ASN A 212 -22.00 -52.01 -11.82
C ASN A 212 -22.85 -52.16 -13.09
N GLY A 213 -22.74 -51.25 -14.05
CA GLY A 213 -23.39 -51.38 -15.36
C GLY A 213 -22.93 -52.62 -16.13
N VAL A 214 -21.63 -52.96 -16.04
CA VAL A 214 -21.09 -54.18 -16.67
C VAL A 214 -21.52 -55.43 -15.89
N ILE A 215 -21.41 -55.41 -14.56
CA ILE A 215 -21.78 -56.55 -13.70
C ILE A 215 -23.27 -56.90 -13.85
N SER A 216 -24.16 -55.91 -13.89
CA SER A 216 -25.61 -56.14 -14.09
C SER A 216 -25.94 -56.72 -15.47
N GLY A 217 -25.06 -56.59 -16.46
CA GLY A 217 -25.20 -57.23 -17.77
C GLY A 217 -24.86 -58.74 -17.77
N PHE A 218 -24.13 -59.22 -16.77
CA PHE A 218 -23.87 -60.65 -16.56
C PHE A 218 -24.79 -61.12 -15.44
N SER A 219 -25.84 -61.88 -15.75
CA SER A 219 -27.00 -62.28 -14.92
C SER A 219 -26.75 -62.88 -13.51
N PHE A 220 -25.53 -62.83 -12.99
CA PHE A 220 -25.09 -63.27 -11.67
C PHE A 220 -25.42 -62.29 -10.54
N VAL A 221 -25.65 -61.00 -10.84
CA VAL A 221 -25.93 -59.97 -9.82
C VAL A 221 -27.28 -59.31 -10.11
N PRO A 222 -28.14 -59.12 -9.09
CA PRO A 222 -29.44 -58.46 -9.26
C PRO A 222 -29.29 -57.04 -9.80
N VAL A 223 -30.12 -56.68 -10.78
CA VAL A 223 -30.01 -55.39 -11.49
C VAL A 223 -30.29 -54.21 -10.54
N TYR A 224 -31.06 -54.40 -9.46
CA TYR A 224 -31.33 -53.35 -8.45
C TYR A 224 -30.08 -52.88 -7.66
N PHE A 225 -29.00 -53.67 -7.57
CA PHE A 225 -27.74 -53.21 -6.97
C PHE A 225 -27.12 -52.05 -7.75
N SER A 226 -27.45 -51.91 -9.03
CA SER A 226 -27.04 -50.77 -9.87
C SER A 226 -27.60 -49.44 -9.35
N SER A 227 -28.81 -49.46 -8.80
CA SER A 227 -29.49 -48.25 -8.32
C SER A 227 -28.90 -47.72 -7.04
N PHE A 228 -28.52 -48.59 -6.10
CA PHE A 228 -27.85 -48.16 -4.87
C PHE A 228 -26.50 -47.48 -5.15
N ASN A 229 -25.71 -48.05 -6.06
CA ASN A 229 -24.42 -47.49 -6.45
C ASN A 229 -24.53 -46.15 -7.18
N SER A 230 -25.62 -45.92 -7.92
CA SER A 230 -25.90 -44.65 -8.57
C SER A 230 -26.24 -43.54 -7.58
N ILE A 231 -26.89 -43.86 -6.45
CA ILE A 231 -27.06 -42.91 -5.33
C ILE A 231 -25.70 -42.51 -4.76
N ILE A 232 -24.84 -43.49 -4.47
CA ILE A 232 -23.50 -43.24 -3.92
C ILE A 232 -22.70 -42.36 -4.88
N ALA A 233 -22.71 -42.68 -6.17
CA ALA A 233 -22.02 -41.90 -7.19
C ALA A 233 -22.57 -40.47 -7.28
N ALA A 234 -23.90 -40.29 -7.29
CA ALA A 234 -24.52 -38.96 -7.31
C ALA A 234 -24.21 -38.14 -6.05
N LEU A 235 -24.17 -38.77 -4.87
CA LEU A 235 -23.79 -38.13 -3.62
C LEU A 235 -22.31 -37.71 -3.62
N ILE A 236 -21.40 -38.58 -4.06
CA ILE A 236 -19.97 -38.28 -4.21
C ILE A 236 -19.78 -37.06 -5.13
N LEU A 237 -20.46 -37.05 -6.27
CA LEU A 237 -20.41 -35.96 -7.23
C LEU A 237 -20.96 -34.64 -6.66
N PHE A 238 -22.08 -34.71 -5.94
CA PHE A 238 -22.67 -33.54 -5.30
C PHE A 238 -21.76 -32.94 -4.23
N LEU A 239 -21.28 -33.77 -3.30
CA LEU A 239 -20.37 -33.35 -2.23
C LEU A 239 -19.07 -32.80 -2.81
N GLY A 240 -18.51 -33.47 -3.81
CA GLY A 240 -17.32 -33.03 -4.51
C GLY A 240 -17.48 -31.68 -5.21
N PHE A 241 -18.59 -31.51 -5.92
CA PHE A 241 -18.92 -30.25 -6.57
C PHE A 241 -19.08 -29.13 -5.53
N PHE A 242 -19.79 -29.39 -4.44
CA PHE A 242 -20.01 -28.41 -3.38
C PHE A 242 -18.69 -28.01 -2.70
N GLN A 243 -17.83 -28.97 -2.38
CA GLN A 243 -16.48 -28.71 -1.83
C GLN A 243 -15.66 -27.84 -2.78
N MET A 244 -15.61 -28.21 -4.07
CA MET A 244 -14.89 -27.45 -5.09
C MET A 244 -15.40 -26.01 -5.22
N GLN A 245 -16.72 -25.79 -5.23
CA GLN A 245 -17.30 -24.44 -5.29
C GLN A 245 -17.00 -23.63 -4.04
N SER A 246 -17.12 -24.25 -2.86
CA SER A 246 -16.84 -23.58 -1.59
C SER A 246 -15.37 -23.12 -1.51
N GLU A 247 -14.43 -23.99 -1.87
CA GLU A 247 -13.00 -23.62 -1.91
C GLU A 247 -12.71 -22.56 -2.98
N ARG A 248 -13.33 -22.66 -4.15
CA ARG A 248 -13.17 -21.66 -5.23
C ARG A 248 -13.63 -20.28 -4.77
N ILE A 249 -14.82 -20.18 -4.16
CA ILE A 249 -15.36 -18.92 -3.65
C ILE A 249 -14.46 -18.36 -2.56
N ARG A 250 -14.01 -19.21 -1.63
CA ARG A 250 -13.07 -18.80 -0.57
C ARG A 250 -11.77 -18.22 -1.13
N ASN A 251 -11.16 -18.88 -2.12
CA ASN A 251 -9.92 -18.40 -2.74
C ASN A 251 -10.12 -17.07 -3.49
N ILE A 252 -11.23 -16.92 -4.22
CA ILE A 252 -11.56 -15.65 -4.91
C ILE A 252 -11.74 -14.52 -3.90
N ASN A 253 -12.46 -14.78 -2.80
CA ASN A 253 -12.67 -13.78 -1.76
C ASN A 253 -11.36 -13.38 -1.07
N GLN A 254 -10.51 -14.36 -0.74
CA GLN A 254 -9.19 -14.09 -0.15
C GLN A 254 -8.27 -13.31 -1.08
N GLU A 255 -8.27 -13.62 -2.38
CA GLU A 255 -7.45 -12.88 -3.34
C GLU A 255 -7.97 -11.44 -3.52
N ARG A 256 -9.30 -11.26 -3.54
CA ARG A 256 -9.92 -9.94 -3.57
C ARG A 256 -9.62 -9.12 -2.31
N GLU A 257 -9.66 -9.76 -1.14
CA GLU A 257 -9.28 -9.14 0.15
C GLU A 257 -7.82 -8.71 0.12
N LYS A 258 -6.88 -9.58 -0.27
CA LYS A 258 -5.46 -9.22 -0.43
C LYS A 258 -5.24 -8.06 -1.40
N GLN A 259 -5.96 -8.00 -2.51
CA GLN A 259 -5.87 -6.88 -3.44
C GLN A 259 -6.38 -5.58 -2.82
N SER A 260 -7.48 -5.66 -2.06
CA SER A 260 -8.02 -4.51 -1.32
C SER A 260 -7.03 -4.00 -0.28
N ASP A 261 -6.50 -4.89 0.56
CA ASP A 261 -5.52 -4.57 1.61
C ASP A 261 -4.24 -3.97 1.01
N LEU A 262 -3.78 -4.49 -0.13
CA LEU A 262 -2.61 -3.96 -0.84
C LEU A 262 -2.85 -2.53 -1.33
N LEU A 263 -4.03 -2.23 -1.90
CA LEU A 263 -4.37 -0.88 -2.37
C LEU A 263 -4.48 0.10 -1.19
N GLU A 264 -5.04 -0.33 -0.08
CA GLU A 264 -5.12 0.46 1.16
C GLU A 264 -3.72 0.77 1.70
N ALA A 265 -2.85 -0.25 1.81
CA ALA A 265 -1.46 -0.06 2.22
C ALA A 265 -0.69 0.89 1.28
N ILE A 266 -0.91 0.80 -0.04
CA ILE A 266 -0.28 1.71 -1.01
C ILE A 266 -0.75 3.16 -0.79
N MET A 267 -2.04 3.38 -0.54
CA MET A 267 -2.55 4.73 -0.25
C MET A 267 -2.02 5.28 1.07
N ASP A 268 -1.88 4.45 2.09
CA ASP A 268 -1.41 4.87 3.42
C ASP A 268 0.09 5.13 3.50
N ILE A 269 0.90 4.44 2.69
CA ILE A 269 2.33 4.73 2.56
C ILE A 269 2.56 6.04 1.79
N ASN A 270 1.59 6.48 0.99
CA ASN A 270 1.72 7.71 0.22
C ASN A 270 1.83 8.94 1.15
N PRO A 271 2.93 9.71 1.07
CA PRO A 271 3.12 10.88 1.92
C PRO A 271 2.17 12.03 1.57
N ASN A 272 1.59 12.02 0.36
CA ASN A 272 0.61 13.01 -0.05
C ASN A 272 -0.73 12.79 0.65
N TYR A 273 -1.48 13.87 0.85
CA TYR A 273 -2.79 13.83 1.47
C TYR A 273 -3.82 13.41 0.42
N LEU A 274 -4.46 12.26 0.59
CA LEU A 274 -5.43 11.73 -0.39
C LEU A 274 -6.83 11.66 0.21
N LEU A 275 -7.81 12.12 -0.56
CA LEU A 275 -9.24 12.00 -0.27
C LEU A 275 -9.98 11.61 -1.53
N VAL A 276 -10.79 10.56 -1.46
CA VAL A 276 -11.62 10.08 -2.57
C VAL A 276 -13.07 10.31 -2.22
N SER A 277 -13.82 10.88 -3.18
CA SER A 277 -15.26 11.09 -3.06
C SER A 277 -16.03 10.50 -4.23
N ASP A 278 -17.28 10.12 -3.98
CA ASP A 278 -18.21 9.64 -5.01
C ASP A 278 -18.82 10.79 -5.84
N ALA A 279 -19.65 10.44 -6.82
CA ALA A 279 -20.38 11.40 -7.65
C ALA A 279 -21.34 12.33 -6.86
N ASN A 280 -21.71 11.98 -5.63
CA ASN A 280 -22.54 12.79 -4.73
C ASN A 280 -21.70 13.64 -3.77
N ASN A 281 -20.38 13.73 -3.98
CA ASN A 281 -19.42 14.39 -3.10
C ASN A 281 -19.45 13.83 -1.67
N ARG A 282 -19.66 12.52 -1.51
CA ARG A 282 -19.48 11.83 -0.23
C ARG A 282 -18.09 11.20 -0.19
N ILE A 283 -17.43 11.31 0.95
CA ILE A 283 -16.11 10.75 1.18
C ILE A 283 -16.22 9.23 1.21
N VAL A 284 -15.50 8.58 0.32
CA VAL A 284 -15.45 7.11 0.20
C VAL A 284 -14.22 6.56 0.89
N LYS A 285 -13.09 7.27 0.82
CA LYS A 285 -11.83 6.83 1.39
C LYS A 285 -10.91 8.02 1.64
N VAL A 286 -10.10 7.94 2.68
CA VAL A 286 -9.01 8.88 2.98
C VAL A 286 -7.78 8.11 3.41
N ASN A 287 -6.58 8.62 3.12
CA ASN A 287 -5.36 7.97 3.58
C ASN A 287 -4.91 8.50 4.95
N SER A 288 -4.05 7.73 5.61
CA SER A 288 -3.53 8.05 6.95
C SER A 288 -2.83 9.41 7.02
N SER A 289 -2.18 9.85 5.93
CA SER A 289 -1.53 11.16 5.82
C SER A 289 -2.55 12.29 5.92
N PHE A 290 -3.68 12.19 5.21
CA PHE A 290 -4.78 13.16 5.29
C PHE A 290 -5.37 13.23 6.70
N CYS A 291 -5.65 12.07 7.30
CA CYS A 291 -6.18 11.96 8.67
C CYS A 291 -5.25 12.65 9.70
N LYS A 292 -3.93 12.46 9.58
CA LYS A 292 -2.94 13.10 10.46
C LYS A 292 -2.91 14.62 10.32
N LEU A 293 -3.08 15.15 9.11
CA LEU A 293 -3.06 16.59 8.85
C LEU A 293 -4.23 17.32 9.51
N PHE A 294 -5.42 16.74 9.43
CA PHE A 294 -6.66 17.31 9.98
C PHE A 294 -7.00 16.82 11.39
N ALA A 295 -6.26 15.84 11.92
CA ALA A 295 -6.51 15.19 13.20
C ALA A 295 -7.92 14.57 13.31
N GLU A 296 -8.42 14.01 12.21
CA GLU A 296 -9.70 13.30 12.13
C GLU A 296 -9.47 11.82 11.79
N ALA A 297 -10.28 10.93 12.36
CA ALA A 297 -10.24 9.51 12.04
C ALA A 297 -10.95 9.22 10.72
N GLU A 298 -10.53 8.17 10.00
CA GLU A 298 -11.17 7.81 8.73
C GLU A 298 -12.64 7.43 8.93
N GLU A 299 -12.95 6.70 10.01
CA GLU A 299 -14.31 6.25 10.33
C GLU A 299 -15.27 7.42 10.54
N ASP A 300 -14.75 8.54 11.06
CA ASP A 300 -15.53 9.75 11.26
C ASP A 300 -15.77 10.49 9.95
N LEU A 301 -14.89 10.35 8.96
CA LEU A 301 -14.97 11.03 7.67
C LEU A 301 -15.82 10.26 6.65
N HIS A 302 -15.80 8.93 6.73
CA HIS A 302 -16.45 8.05 5.77
C HIS A 302 -17.96 8.35 5.65
N GLY A 303 -18.43 8.53 4.41
CA GLY A 303 -19.83 8.81 4.07
C GLY A 303 -20.31 10.25 4.32
N LYS A 304 -19.53 11.09 5.00
CA LYS A 304 -19.81 12.53 5.12
C LYS A 304 -19.64 13.23 3.77
N ARG A 305 -20.31 14.36 3.59
CA ARG A 305 -20.12 15.19 2.39
C ARG A 305 -18.79 15.91 2.49
N THR A 306 -18.04 16.00 1.39
CA THR A 306 -16.78 16.77 1.32
C THR A 306 -16.97 18.22 1.81
N ALA A 307 -18.18 18.77 1.64
CA ALA A 307 -18.55 20.10 2.13
C ALA A 307 -18.57 20.29 3.66
N SER A 308 -18.59 19.21 4.46
CA SER A 308 -18.45 19.34 5.91
C SER A 308 -17.03 19.73 6.33
N LEU A 309 -16.04 19.54 5.44
CA LEU A 309 -14.65 19.94 5.66
C LEU A 309 -14.44 21.36 5.12
N SER A 310 -15.04 22.35 5.78
CA SER A 310 -14.98 23.76 5.34
C SER A 310 -13.54 24.27 5.16
N SER A 311 -12.64 23.86 6.05
CA SER A 311 -11.21 24.20 6.01
C SER A 311 -10.55 23.62 4.76
N PHE A 312 -10.87 22.37 4.40
CA PHE A 312 -10.31 21.69 3.24
C PHE A 312 -10.80 22.30 1.92
N LEU A 313 -12.10 22.57 1.78
CA LEU A 313 -12.65 23.16 0.56
C LEU A 313 -12.02 24.51 0.22
N GLN A 314 -11.84 25.37 1.22
CA GLN A 314 -11.16 26.65 1.03
C GLN A 314 -9.75 26.48 0.46
N MET A 315 -9.03 25.43 0.85
CA MET A 315 -7.67 25.17 0.37
C MET A 315 -7.65 24.66 -1.08
N VAL A 316 -8.64 23.85 -1.47
CA VAL A 316 -8.75 23.33 -2.83
C VAL A 316 -9.09 24.45 -3.83
N ASP A 317 -9.88 25.45 -3.41
CA ASP A 317 -10.26 26.59 -4.26
C ASP A 317 -9.07 27.48 -4.69
N TYR A 318 -7.95 27.48 -3.94
CA TYR A 318 -6.72 28.18 -4.35
C TYR A 318 -6.01 27.54 -5.55
N GLY A 319 -6.44 26.35 -5.96
CA GLY A 319 -5.99 25.67 -7.18
C GLY A 319 -4.54 25.16 -7.13
N PHE A 320 -4.13 24.51 -8.23
CA PHE A 320 -2.81 23.89 -8.35
C PHE A 320 -1.64 24.87 -8.41
N GLU A 321 -1.86 26.16 -8.68
CA GLU A 321 -0.76 27.06 -9.04
C GLU A 321 0.04 27.56 -7.83
N THR A 322 -0.60 27.67 -6.65
CA THR A 322 0.04 28.26 -5.47
C THR A 322 -0.12 27.38 -4.23
N PRO A 323 0.98 27.02 -3.53
CA PRO A 323 0.91 26.29 -2.28
C PRO A 323 0.17 27.11 -1.22
N TYR A 324 -0.83 26.51 -0.58
CA TYR A 324 -1.58 27.11 0.52
C TYR A 324 -0.81 26.96 1.84
N CYS A 325 -0.75 28.03 2.63
CA CYS A 325 -0.12 28.03 3.95
C CYS A 325 -1.14 27.60 5.01
N TYR A 326 -1.00 26.38 5.53
CA TYR A 326 -1.82 25.84 6.61
C TYR A 326 -1.05 25.83 7.92
N THR A 327 -1.69 26.24 9.01
CA THR A 327 -1.13 26.12 10.36
C THR A 327 -1.99 25.16 11.16
N ASP A 328 -1.39 24.08 11.66
CA ASP A 328 -2.11 23.10 12.46
C ASP A 328 -2.45 23.65 13.87
N SER A 329 -3.23 22.89 14.64
CA SER A 329 -3.59 23.23 16.02
C SER A 329 -2.40 23.31 16.99
N ARG A 330 -1.23 22.79 16.60
CA ARG A 330 0.02 22.82 17.37
C ARG A 330 0.92 24.00 16.98
N GLY A 331 0.54 24.79 15.97
CA GLY A 331 1.30 25.92 15.46
C GLY A 331 2.36 25.56 14.41
N ASN A 332 2.37 24.32 13.91
CA ASN A 332 3.25 23.92 12.81
C ASN A 332 2.71 24.46 11.49
N VAL A 333 3.60 25.04 10.69
CA VAL A 333 3.28 25.63 9.38
C VAL A 333 3.61 24.64 8.27
N TYR A 334 2.62 24.37 7.43
CA TYR A 334 2.66 23.52 6.25
C TYR A 334 2.36 24.33 4.99
N TYR A 335 3.07 24.03 3.90
CA TYR A 335 2.78 24.54 2.57
C TYR A 335 2.28 23.39 1.71
N ILE A 336 1.01 23.41 1.34
CA ILE A 336 0.36 22.28 0.67
C ILE A 336 -0.17 22.73 -0.69
N GLN A 337 0.22 22.02 -1.73
CA GLN A 337 -0.27 22.24 -3.09
C GLN A 337 -1.39 21.24 -3.38
N TRP A 338 -2.62 21.74 -3.48
CA TRP A 338 -3.81 20.91 -3.67
C TRP A 338 -4.17 20.71 -5.13
N GLY A 339 -4.81 19.58 -5.38
CA GLY A 339 -5.24 19.15 -6.69
C GLY A 339 -6.45 18.24 -6.65
N CYS A 340 -7.17 18.18 -7.76
CA CYS A 340 -8.24 17.20 -7.94
C CYS A 340 -8.19 16.57 -9.34
N LYS A 341 -8.62 15.32 -9.43
CA LYS A 341 -8.76 14.60 -10.69
C LYS A 341 -9.98 13.70 -10.64
N GLN A 342 -10.75 13.69 -11.71
CA GLN A 342 -11.87 12.76 -11.85
C GLN A 342 -11.40 11.43 -12.41
N LEU A 343 -11.93 10.36 -11.82
CA LEU A 343 -11.74 8.97 -12.22
C LEU A 343 -13.10 8.43 -12.65
N ASN A 344 -13.25 8.16 -13.94
CA ASN A 344 -14.45 7.52 -14.49
C ASN A 344 -14.17 6.03 -14.64
N GLN A 345 -14.95 5.19 -13.97
CA GLN A 345 -14.89 3.74 -14.13
C GLN A 345 -15.71 3.29 -15.34
N GLU A 346 -15.35 2.13 -15.92
CA GLU A 346 -16.09 1.51 -17.03
C GLU A 346 -17.53 1.15 -16.64
N THR A 347 -17.81 1.01 -15.35
CA THR A 347 -19.15 0.77 -14.77
C THR A 347 -20.07 1.99 -14.84
N GLY A 348 -19.56 3.17 -15.20
CA GLY A 348 -20.29 4.44 -15.20
C GLY A 348 -20.25 5.19 -13.87
N GLU A 349 -19.55 4.66 -12.87
CA GLU A 349 -19.30 5.37 -11.61
C GLU A 349 -18.17 6.39 -11.76
N THR A 350 -18.42 7.62 -11.30
CA THR A 350 -17.41 8.69 -11.26
C THR A 350 -16.97 8.93 -9.82
N TYR A 351 -15.66 8.96 -9.63
CA TYR A 351 -15.01 9.32 -8.37
C TYR A 351 -14.15 10.56 -8.58
N THR A 352 -14.07 11.42 -7.56
CA THR A 352 -13.14 12.55 -7.55
C THR A 352 -12.06 12.29 -6.51
N ILE A 353 -10.81 12.24 -6.98
CA ILE A 353 -9.62 12.10 -6.14
C ILE A 353 -9.07 13.50 -5.90
N PHE A 354 -9.06 13.92 -4.65
CA PHE A 354 -8.33 15.08 -4.18
C PHE A 354 -6.98 14.64 -3.64
N PHE A 355 -5.94 15.39 -3.98
CA PHE A 355 -4.58 15.12 -3.51
C PHE A 355 -3.88 16.42 -3.11
N GLY A 356 -3.12 16.38 -2.02
CA GLY A 356 -2.32 17.49 -1.52
C GLY A 356 -0.85 17.08 -1.39
N ASN A 357 0.04 17.82 -2.06
CA ASN A 357 1.49 17.61 -1.97
C ASN A 357 2.08 18.57 -0.93
N ASP A 358 2.78 18.05 0.07
CA ASP A 358 3.52 18.85 1.04
C ASP A 358 4.83 19.36 0.42
N VAL A 359 4.94 20.68 0.25
CA VAL A 359 6.11 21.39 -0.29
C VAL A 359 6.80 22.27 0.77
N THR A 360 6.56 21.99 2.06
CA THR A 360 7.09 22.79 3.17
C THR A 360 8.61 22.84 3.18
N GLU A 361 9.28 21.69 3.00
CA GLU A 361 10.74 21.63 2.99
C GLU A 361 11.33 22.36 1.78
N GLN A 362 10.71 22.19 0.61
CA GLN A 362 11.11 22.91 -0.60
C GLN A 362 11.03 24.43 -0.40
N LYS A 363 9.93 24.93 0.20
CA LYS A 363 9.77 26.35 0.51
C LYS A 363 10.81 26.88 1.51
N ARG A 364 11.16 26.09 2.53
CA ARG A 364 12.23 26.45 3.48
C ARG A 364 13.59 26.54 2.79
N ASN A 365 13.91 25.56 1.95
CA ASN A 365 15.17 25.52 1.21
C ASN A 365 15.28 26.68 0.21
N GLU A 366 14.18 27.01 -0.47
CA GLU A 366 14.09 28.18 -1.36
C GLU A 366 14.40 29.49 -0.62
N GLN A 367 13.86 29.67 0.59
CA GLN A 367 14.13 30.87 1.41
C GLN A 367 15.59 30.95 1.87
N VAL A 368 16.18 29.83 2.28
CA VAL A 368 17.59 29.76 2.68
C VAL A 368 18.50 30.09 1.49
N LEU A 369 18.20 29.53 0.32
CA LEU A 369 18.96 29.78 -0.91
C LEU A 369 18.90 31.25 -1.32
N LEU A 370 17.70 31.85 -1.34
CA LEU A 370 17.52 33.27 -1.64
C LEU A 370 18.28 34.18 -0.67
N SER A 371 18.32 33.82 0.62
CA SER A 371 19.09 34.56 1.62
C SER A 371 20.60 34.46 1.37
N SER A 372 21.09 33.26 0.97
CA SER A 372 22.49 33.03 0.65
C SER A 372 22.93 33.80 -0.60
N GLU A 373 22.12 33.78 -1.67
CA GLU A 373 22.39 34.53 -2.90
C GLU A 373 22.47 36.04 -2.63
N LYS A 374 21.54 36.59 -1.85
CA LYS A 374 21.58 37.99 -1.44
C LYS A 374 22.88 38.34 -0.71
N MET A 375 23.33 37.46 0.20
CA MET A 375 24.56 37.67 0.96
C MET A 375 25.81 37.64 0.06
N LYS A 376 25.84 36.72 -0.92
CA LYS A 376 26.92 36.62 -1.89
C LYS A 376 27.06 37.90 -2.72
N VAL A 377 25.94 38.43 -3.24
CA VAL A 377 25.93 39.67 -4.03
C VAL A 377 26.42 40.85 -3.20
N ILE A 378 25.91 41.01 -1.97
CA ILE A 378 26.39 42.04 -1.03
C ILE A 378 27.90 41.91 -0.82
N GLY A 379 28.39 40.68 -0.80
CA GLY A 379 29.79 40.36 -0.60
C GLY A 379 30.75 40.73 -1.73
N GLU A 380 30.37 40.42 -2.95
CA GLU A 380 31.15 40.78 -4.14
C GLU A 380 31.22 42.31 -4.29
N MET A 381 30.09 42.99 -4.07
CA MET A 381 30.03 44.46 -4.07
C MET A 381 30.90 45.05 -2.95
N ALA A 382 30.80 44.50 -1.74
CA ALA A 382 31.64 44.87 -0.61
C ALA A 382 33.13 44.77 -0.90
N ALA A 383 33.56 43.70 -1.58
CA ALA A 383 34.97 43.47 -1.88
C ALA A 383 35.53 44.48 -2.89
N SER A 384 34.79 44.75 -3.96
CA SER A 384 35.15 45.78 -4.95
C SER A 384 35.24 47.17 -4.29
N VAL A 385 34.21 47.58 -3.54
CA VAL A 385 34.18 48.88 -2.86
C VAL A 385 35.31 49.00 -1.83
N ALA A 386 35.60 47.93 -1.08
CA ALA A 386 36.67 47.95 -0.08
C ALA A 386 38.06 48.11 -0.71
N HIS A 387 38.31 47.50 -1.86
CA HIS A 387 39.57 47.69 -2.59
C HIS A 387 39.69 49.13 -3.12
N GLU A 388 38.60 49.69 -3.65
CA GLU A 388 38.59 51.03 -4.22
C GLU A 388 38.70 52.14 -3.17
N ILE A 389 38.17 51.94 -1.95
CA ILE A 389 38.29 52.92 -0.84
C ILE A 389 39.63 52.78 -0.11
N ARG A 390 40.17 51.56 0.03
CA ARG A 390 41.45 51.33 0.71
C ARG A 390 42.60 52.07 0.01
N ASN A 391 42.58 52.12 -1.32
CA ASN A 391 43.62 52.75 -2.12
C ASN A 391 43.80 54.26 -1.82
N PRO A 392 42.78 55.13 -1.95
CA PRO A 392 42.89 56.56 -1.63
C PRO A 392 43.16 56.80 -0.15
N LEU A 393 42.57 56.00 0.77
CA LEU A 393 42.84 56.14 2.20
C LEU A 393 44.29 55.86 2.57
N THR A 394 44.92 54.87 1.92
CA THR A 394 46.34 54.54 2.14
C THR A 394 47.22 55.71 1.70
N THR A 395 46.91 56.31 0.54
CA THR A 395 47.62 57.50 0.03
C THR A 395 47.44 58.71 0.96
N ILE A 396 46.22 58.99 1.42
CA ILE A 396 45.93 60.09 2.36
C ILE A 396 46.68 59.88 3.68
N ARG A 397 46.68 58.66 4.22
CA ARG A 397 47.44 58.31 5.43
C ARG A 397 48.93 58.60 5.27
N GLY A 398 49.51 58.24 4.13
CA GLY A 398 50.92 58.51 3.82
C GLY A 398 51.23 60.01 3.78
N PHE A 399 50.39 60.83 3.16
CA PHE A 399 50.57 62.28 3.14
C PHE A 399 50.47 62.93 4.52
N ILE A 400 49.54 62.45 5.37
CA ILE A 400 49.40 62.95 6.74
C ILE A 400 50.63 62.58 7.59
N GLN A 401 51.18 61.36 7.42
CA GLN A 401 52.42 60.97 8.10
C GLN A 401 53.62 61.83 7.66
N LEU A 402 53.73 62.16 6.38
CA LEU A 402 54.77 63.07 5.86
C LEU A 402 54.61 64.51 6.38
N LEU A 403 53.37 64.97 6.60
CA LEU A 403 53.10 66.28 7.21
C LEU A 403 53.54 66.32 8.68
N LYS A 404 53.29 65.24 9.42
CA LYS A 404 53.73 65.07 10.82
C LYS A 404 55.24 65.18 11.00
N GLU A 405 56.01 64.65 10.06
CA GLU A 405 57.48 64.73 10.09
C GLU A 405 57.99 66.16 9.87
N LYS A 406 57.22 67.03 9.19
CA LYS A 406 57.60 68.42 8.89
C LYS A 406 57.03 69.45 9.86
N SER A 407 56.00 69.14 10.64
CA SER A 407 55.35 70.09 11.55
C SER A 407 54.76 69.37 12.78
N PRO A 408 55.56 69.19 13.85
CA PRO A 408 55.20 68.34 15.01
C PRO A 408 53.97 68.80 15.84
N ASP A 409 53.55 70.07 15.72
CA ASP A 409 52.50 70.67 16.56
C ASP A 409 51.08 70.64 15.95
N SER A 410 50.86 69.89 14.87
CA SER A 410 49.57 69.80 14.18
C SER A 410 48.56 68.90 14.92
N THR A 411 47.52 69.49 15.52
CA THR A 411 46.50 68.77 16.32
C THR A 411 45.54 67.91 15.48
N TYR A 412 45.42 68.18 14.17
CA TYR A 412 44.42 67.56 13.30
C TYR A 412 44.85 66.21 12.69
N GLU A 413 46.16 65.93 12.62
CA GLU A 413 46.70 64.72 11.99
C GLU A 413 46.30 63.45 12.72
N LYS A 414 46.28 63.50 14.07
CA LYS A 414 45.86 62.38 14.90
C LYS A 414 44.39 62.00 14.62
N ILE A 415 43.52 63.01 14.54
CA ILE A 415 42.09 62.84 14.27
C ILE A 415 41.86 62.24 12.87
N LEU A 416 42.60 62.72 11.87
CA LEU A 416 42.48 62.22 10.50
C LEU A 416 42.99 60.78 10.36
N ILE A 417 44.10 60.42 11.02
CA ILE A 417 44.60 59.04 11.04
C ILE A 417 43.59 58.12 11.74
N GLU A 418 43.02 58.54 12.87
CA GLU A 418 41.99 57.79 13.58
C GLU A 418 40.75 57.53 12.71
N GLU A 419 40.31 58.52 11.92
CA GLU A 419 39.16 58.35 11.04
C GLU A 419 39.48 57.44 9.82
N ILE A 420 40.72 57.49 9.29
CA ILE A 420 41.18 56.56 8.25
C ILE A 420 41.23 55.13 8.77
N ASP A 421 41.77 54.92 9.96
CA ASP A 421 41.84 53.58 10.59
C ASP A 421 40.43 53.06 10.91
N ARG A 422 39.50 53.95 11.30
CA ARG A 422 38.08 53.62 11.46
C ARG A 422 37.43 53.18 10.14
N ILE A 423 37.65 53.87 9.03
CA ILE A 423 37.10 53.46 7.73
C ILE A 423 37.70 52.11 7.31
N ASN A 424 39.01 51.91 7.49
CA ASN A 424 39.66 50.62 7.20
C ASN A 424 39.07 49.46 8.02
N GLN A 425 38.67 49.71 9.26
CA GLN A 425 37.99 48.71 10.09
C GLN A 425 36.60 48.37 9.55
N VAL A 426 35.79 49.36 9.16
CA VAL A 426 34.48 49.15 8.52
C VAL A 426 34.61 48.35 7.23
N LEU A 427 35.64 48.63 6.41
CA LEU A 427 35.91 47.89 5.19
C LEU A 427 36.27 46.42 5.45
N LYS A 428 37.05 46.13 6.50
CA LYS A 428 37.37 44.75 6.90
C LYS A 428 36.12 44.00 7.34
N GLU A 429 35.27 44.64 8.13
CA GLU A 429 34.00 44.09 8.57
C GLU A 429 33.08 43.78 7.37
N LEU A 430 32.97 44.72 6.44
CA LEU A 430 32.19 44.56 5.22
C LEU A 430 32.70 43.41 4.32
N LEU A 431 34.02 43.24 4.21
CA LEU A 431 34.66 42.13 3.48
C LEU A 431 34.36 40.75 4.11
N ILE A 432 34.25 40.66 5.43
CA ILE A 432 33.93 39.41 6.13
C ILE A 432 32.50 38.96 5.80
N LEU A 433 31.55 39.90 5.69
CA LEU A 433 30.19 39.59 5.23
C LEU A 433 30.19 38.96 3.84
N GLY A 434 31.14 39.38 3.00
CA GLY A 434 31.19 38.99 1.60
C GLY A 434 31.99 37.77 1.20
N LYS A 435 32.84 37.27 2.08
CA LYS A 435 33.55 36.03 1.79
C LYS A 435 32.54 34.89 1.65
N PRO A 436 32.60 34.11 0.54
CA PRO A 436 31.76 32.92 0.39
C PRO A 436 32.07 31.95 1.53
N GLU A 437 31.08 31.10 1.87
CA GLU A 437 31.31 29.90 2.66
C GLU A 437 32.55 29.21 2.09
N ALA A 438 33.65 29.20 2.84
CA ALA A 438 34.79 28.40 2.47
C ALA A 438 34.32 26.95 2.52
N LYS A 439 33.89 26.44 1.37
CA LYS A 439 33.78 25.00 1.13
C LYS A 439 35.14 24.44 1.48
N GLU A 440 35.14 23.64 2.54
CA GLU A 440 36.11 22.60 2.87
C GLU A 440 37.29 22.54 1.89
N GLU A 441 38.32 23.35 2.14
CA GLU A 441 39.68 22.96 1.78
C GLU A 441 40.38 22.57 3.07
N ASP A 442 40.72 21.29 3.11
CA ASP A 442 41.43 20.56 4.14
C ASP A 442 42.70 21.25 4.62
N ILE A 443 42.57 22.21 5.53
CA ILE A 443 43.64 22.51 6.48
C ILE A 443 43.13 22.09 7.85
N LYS A 444 43.46 20.85 8.22
CA LYS A 444 43.39 20.31 9.59
C LYS A 444 44.31 21.10 10.52
N ILE A 445 43.97 22.35 10.81
CA ILE A 445 44.46 23.02 12.01
C ILE A 445 43.45 22.64 13.08
N GLU A 446 43.87 21.89 14.10
CA GLU A 446 43.10 21.79 15.34
C GLU A 446 43.03 23.18 15.97
N LEU A 447 42.08 24.01 15.53
CA LEU A 447 41.77 25.30 16.11
C LEU A 447 41.10 25.07 17.46
N LYS A 448 41.95 24.88 18.48
CA LYS A 448 41.56 24.76 19.88
C LYS A 448 41.95 26.05 20.59
N LEU A 449 40.99 26.66 21.27
CA LEU A 449 41.26 27.76 22.18
C LEU A 449 40.65 27.46 23.55
N ASP A 450 41.36 27.85 24.60
CA ASP A 450 40.86 27.80 25.96
C ASP A 450 39.95 29.01 26.22
N ALA A 451 38.68 28.75 26.48
CA ALA A 451 37.63 29.78 26.61
C ALA A 451 37.92 30.76 27.74
N LEU A 452 38.40 30.26 28.89
CA LEU A 452 38.71 31.09 30.05
C LEU A 452 39.90 32.01 29.76
N THR A 453 40.97 31.46 29.19
CA THR A 453 42.17 32.21 28.84
C THR A 453 41.85 33.35 27.87
N GLU A 454 41.08 33.08 26.82
CA GLU A 454 40.73 34.12 25.85
C GLU A 454 39.74 35.15 26.42
N VAL A 455 38.77 34.74 27.25
CA VAL A 455 37.89 35.73 27.92
C VAL A 455 38.69 36.63 28.87
N ASN A 456 39.67 36.10 29.59
CA ASN A 456 40.54 36.91 30.44
C ASN A 456 41.38 37.90 29.61
N ASN A 457 41.88 37.49 28.44
CA ASN A 457 42.57 38.39 27.51
C ASN A 457 41.66 39.52 27.01
N ILE A 458 40.40 39.21 26.70
CA ILE A 458 39.40 40.22 26.33
C ILE A 458 39.09 41.14 27.50
N ASN A 459 38.95 40.62 28.72
CA ASN A 459 38.71 41.43 29.90
C ASN A 459 39.85 42.44 30.12
N LEU A 460 41.11 41.99 30.05
CA LEU A 460 42.29 42.86 30.18
C LEU A 460 42.32 43.97 29.13
N LEU A 461 41.92 43.67 27.89
CA LEU A 461 41.87 44.65 26.80
C LEU A 461 40.87 45.79 27.07
N PHE A 462 39.74 45.47 27.69
CA PHE A 462 38.65 46.42 27.94
C PHE A 462 38.66 47.02 29.35
N GLU A 463 39.45 46.49 30.29
CA GLU A 463 39.52 46.96 31.67
C GLU A 463 39.95 48.43 31.75
N ALA A 464 41.01 48.81 31.05
CA ALA A 464 41.47 50.20 31.00
C ALA A 464 40.40 51.16 30.44
N LEU A 465 39.71 50.75 29.38
CA LEU A 465 38.64 51.54 28.75
C LEU A 465 37.41 51.66 29.66
N ALA A 466 37.07 50.59 30.37
CA ALA A 466 35.95 50.60 31.31
C ALA A 466 36.23 51.53 32.50
N VAL A 467 37.44 51.49 33.07
CA VAL A 467 37.86 52.37 34.16
C VAL A 467 37.84 53.84 33.72
N GLU A 468 38.36 54.16 32.53
CA GLU A 468 38.31 55.51 31.96
C GLU A 468 36.88 56.05 31.85
N GLN A 469 35.90 55.16 31.61
CA GLN A 469 34.49 55.50 31.45
C GLN A 469 33.64 55.34 32.72
N ASN A 470 34.25 55.11 33.89
CA ASN A 470 33.54 54.81 35.16
C ASN A 470 32.60 53.59 35.09
N LYS A 471 33.03 52.54 34.38
CA LYS A 471 32.31 51.28 34.21
C LYS A 471 33.12 50.12 34.80
N HIS A 472 32.43 49.05 35.21
CA HIS A 472 33.07 47.87 35.77
C HIS A 472 32.76 46.61 34.94
N ILE A 473 33.81 45.86 34.58
CA ILE A 473 33.68 44.55 33.95
C ILE A 473 33.99 43.48 35.00
N THR A 474 33.16 42.44 35.08
CA THR A 474 33.37 41.30 35.98
C THR A 474 33.31 39.99 35.20
N VAL A 475 34.26 39.10 35.45
CA VAL A 475 34.29 37.75 34.85
C VAL A 475 33.87 36.73 35.91
N GLU A 476 32.84 35.95 35.62
CA GLU A 476 32.39 34.83 36.44
C GLU A 476 32.63 33.53 35.67
N ASN A 477 33.53 32.69 36.17
CA ASN A 477 33.79 31.38 35.59
C ASN A 477 33.13 30.27 36.41
N LYS A 478 32.27 29.47 35.78
CA LYS A 478 31.63 28.27 36.32
C LYS A 478 31.86 27.04 35.43
N LEU A 479 32.89 27.05 34.59
CA LEU A 479 33.32 25.87 33.83
C LEU A 479 33.91 24.83 34.79
N ILE A 480 33.58 23.55 34.58
CA ILE A 480 33.97 22.45 35.46
C ILE A 480 34.84 21.45 34.70
N THR A 481 34.44 21.08 33.49
CA THR A 481 34.99 19.99 32.68
C THR A 481 35.35 20.44 31.26
N LEU A 482 34.59 21.37 30.67
CA LEU A 482 34.78 21.83 29.29
C LEU A 482 35.46 23.20 29.27
N SER A 483 36.71 23.28 28.78
CA SER A 483 37.41 24.57 28.59
C SER A 483 37.75 24.89 27.14
N GLN A 484 37.68 23.90 26.24
CA GLN A 484 38.14 24.03 24.86
C GLN A 484 36.99 24.31 23.89
N ILE A 485 37.13 25.38 23.11
CA ILE A 485 36.21 25.75 22.02
C ILE A 485 36.84 25.35 20.67
N LYS A 486 36.03 24.76 19.78
CA LYS A 486 36.40 24.48 18.39
C LYS A 486 36.07 25.69 17.51
N MET A 487 36.97 26.68 17.45
CA MET A 487 36.82 27.89 16.63
C MET A 487 38.19 28.55 16.41
N ASP A 488 38.35 29.28 15.30
CA ASP A 488 39.52 30.14 15.10
C ASP A 488 39.60 31.24 16.18
N LYS A 489 40.80 31.42 16.76
CA LYS A 489 41.03 32.43 17.81
C LYS A 489 40.71 33.85 17.35
N SER A 490 40.95 34.19 16.08
CA SER A 490 40.60 35.49 15.52
C SER A 490 39.09 35.69 15.40
N HIS A 491 38.33 34.66 15.02
CA HIS A 491 36.87 34.70 14.98
C HIS A 491 36.28 34.87 16.38
N PHE A 492 36.78 34.09 17.35
CA PHE A 492 36.36 34.20 18.75
C PHE A 492 36.62 35.60 19.30
N LYS A 493 37.83 36.14 19.10
CA LYS A 493 38.17 37.50 19.51
C LYS A 493 37.26 38.53 18.86
N GLN A 494 36.99 38.43 17.56
CA GLN A 494 36.12 39.37 16.85
C GLN A 494 34.70 39.36 17.42
N ILE A 495 34.12 38.18 17.68
CA ILE A 495 32.80 38.04 18.28
C ILE A 495 32.78 38.69 19.67
N MET A 496 33.74 38.33 20.53
CA MET A 496 33.81 38.83 21.90
C MET A 496 34.04 40.35 21.95
N ILE A 497 34.93 40.89 21.12
CA ILE A 497 35.18 42.33 21.02
C ILE A 497 33.90 43.07 20.63
N ASN A 498 33.19 42.61 19.60
CA ASN A 498 31.96 43.25 19.13
C ASN A 498 30.86 43.23 20.20
N VAL A 499 30.70 42.11 20.91
CA VAL A 499 29.67 41.98 21.95
C VAL A 499 30.02 42.81 23.20
N VAL A 500 31.25 42.72 23.71
CA VAL A 500 31.68 43.46 24.91
C VAL A 500 31.70 44.96 24.64
N LYS A 501 32.20 45.40 23.47
CA LYS A 501 32.15 46.81 23.05
C LYS A 501 30.72 47.31 22.97
N ASN A 502 29.80 46.57 22.34
CA ASN A 502 28.39 46.94 22.29
C ASN A 502 27.76 47.06 23.68
N SER A 503 28.14 46.18 24.61
CA SER A 503 27.67 46.18 25.99
C SER A 503 28.16 47.41 26.77
N LEU A 504 29.43 47.79 26.60
CA LEU A 504 29.99 49.01 27.21
C LEU A 504 29.38 50.29 26.63
N GLU A 505 29.16 50.34 25.31
CA GLU A 505 28.56 51.49 24.63
C GLU A 505 27.07 51.69 24.97
N ALA A 506 26.35 50.63 25.34
CA ALA A 506 24.96 50.70 25.77
C ALA A 506 24.78 51.30 27.18
N ILE A 507 25.87 51.50 27.92
CA ILE A 507 25.89 52.09 29.26
C ILE A 507 26.26 53.58 29.13
N PRO A 508 25.35 54.52 29.43
CA PRO A 508 25.57 55.95 29.20
C PRO A 508 26.55 56.61 30.19
N SER A 509 26.65 56.12 31.42
CA SER A 509 27.58 56.65 32.43
C SER A 509 28.15 55.54 33.30
N GLU A 510 27.63 55.34 34.51
CA GLU A 510 28.03 54.28 35.42
C GLU A 510 27.27 53.00 35.13
N GLY A 511 27.98 51.87 35.10
CA GLY A 511 27.33 50.59 34.90
C GLY A 511 28.29 49.41 34.99
N LYS A 512 27.71 48.22 34.81
CA LYS A 512 28.38 46.94 35.01
C LYS A 512 28.14 46.04 33.81
N VAL A 513 29.22 45.49 33.28
CA VAL A 513 29.19 44.39 32.32
C VAL A 513 29.68 43.13 33.02
N LYS A 514 28.93 42.05 32.91
CA LYS A 514 29.28 40.75 33.48
C LYS A 514 29.46 39.73 32.35
N ILE A 515 30.63 39.11 32.31
CA ILE A 515 30.93 38.00 31.40
C ILE A 515 30.87 36.71 32.21
N ALA A 516 29.83 35.90 31.99
CA ALA A 516 29.63 34.64 32.68
C ALA A 516 29.88 33.45 31.75
N LEU A 517 30.74 32.52 32.15
CA LEU A 517 30.99 31.27 31.43
C LEU A 517 30.46 30.08 32.23
N ASP A 518 29.70 29.21 31.59
CA ASP A 518 29.27 27.93 32.16
C ASP A 518 29.03 26.87 31.07
N GLU A 519 28.73 25.65 31.50
CA GLU A 519 28.43 24.54 30.61
C GLU A 519 26.93 24.37 30.40
N HIS A 520 26.51 24.15 29.16
CA HIS A 520 25.11 23.90 28.83
C HIS A 520 25.00 22.88 27.70
N GLN A 521 24.39 21.72 27.98
CA GLN A 521 24.11 20.68 26.97
C GLN A 521 25.34 20.34 26.09
N ASN A 522 26.48 20.04 26.71
CA ASN A 522 27.75 19.72 26.03
C ASN A 522 28.31 20.86 25.14
N ARG A 523 27.96 22.11 25.46
CA ARG A 523 28.47 23.32 24.83
C ARG A 523 29.00 24.27 25.89
N ILE A 524 29.98 25.08 25.51
CA ILE A 524 30.47 26.18 26.36
C ILE A 524 29.55 27.37 26.11
N ARG A 525 28.90 27.85 27.17
CA ARG A 525 27.99 29.00 27.13
C ARG A 525 28.67 30.21 27.73
N ILE A 526 28.82 31.25 26.92
CA ILE A 526 29.33 32.55 27.34
C ILE A 526 28.18 33.54 27.28
N ARG A 527 27.91 34.23 28.38
CA ARG A 527 26.92 35.30 28.46
C ARG A 527 27.60 36.62 28.76
N VAL A 528 27.33 37.63 27.95
CA VAL A 528 27.69 39.03 28.25
C VAL A 528 26.41 39.74 28.64
N ILE A 529 26.39 40.27 29.87
CA ILE A 529 25.22 40.86 30.52
C ILE A 529 25.56 42.29 30.88
N ASP A 530 24.83 43.26 30.35
CA ASP A 530 24.93 44.66 30.73
C ASP A 530 23.68 45.15 31.45
N ASN A 531 23.81 46.26 32.16
CA ASN A 531 22.71 47.01 32.77
C ASN A 531 22.46 48.35 32.03
N GLY A 532 22.69 48.37 30.71
CA GLY A 532 22.50 49.57 29.88
C GLY A 532 21.04 49.86 29.53
N GLU A 533 20.84 50.71 28.52
CA GLU A 533 19.52 51.17 28.08
C GLU A 533 18.58 50.07 27.52
N GLY A 534 19.12 48.90 27.21
CA GLY A 534 18.37 47.78 26.63
C GLY A 534 17.75 48.08 25.25
N ILE A 535 17.03 47.11 24.69
CA ILE A 535 16.53 47.15 23.31
C ILE A 535 15.00 46.97 23.29
N PRO A 536 14.23 47.86 22.64
CA PRO A 536 12.79 47.71 22.44
C PRO A 536 12.44 46.46 21.62
N LYS A 537 11.25 45.87 21.86
CA LYS A 537 10.80 44.61 21.24
C LYS A 537 10.78 44.69 19.71
N GLU A 538 10.40 45.84 19.16
CA GLU A 538 10.31 46.09 17.72
C GLU A 538 11.70 46.06 17.07
N ARG A 539 12.72 46.53 17.78
CA ARG A 539 14.11 46.55 17.30
C ARG A 539 14.81 45.21 17.53
N LEU A 540 14.48 44.51 18.62
CA LEU A 540 15.04 43.20 18.95
C LEU A 540 14.79 42.17 17.83
N ALA A 541 13.63 42.21 17.18
CA ALA A 541 13.25 41.30 16.09
C ALA A 541 14.13 41.43 14.83
N ARG A 542 14.82 42.58 14.67
CA ARG A 542 15.64 42.91 13.50
C ARG A 542 17.14 42.88 13.80
N ILE A 543 17.52 42.45 15.00
CA ILE A 543 18.93 42.33 15.39
C ILE A 543 19.63 41.29 14.52
N GLY A 544 20.76 41.68 13.94
CA GLY A 544 21.54 40.84 13.03
C GLY A 544 21.28 41.13 11.56
N GLU A 545 20.24 41.91 11.22
CA GLU A 545 20.09 42.46 9.87
C GLU A 545 21.28 43.38 9.54
N PRO A 546 21.95 43.22 8.40
CA PRO A 546 23.01 44.12 7.98
C PRO A 546 22.54 45.59 7.96
N TYR A 547 23.40 46.52 8.39
CA TYR A 547 23.15 47.97 8.44
C TYR A 547 22.04 48.43 9.40
N PHE A 548 21.43 47.52 10.15
CA PHE A 548 20.46 47.88 11.19
C PHE A 548 21.19 48.31 12.47
N THR A 549 21.07 49.59 12.85
CA THR A 549 21.74 50.19 14.02
C THR A 549 20.87 51.27 14.65
N SER A 550 20.97 51.43 15.97
CA SER A 550 20.35 52.53 16.72
C SER A 550 21.32 53.68 17.05
N LYS A 551 22.60 53.54 16.68
CA LYS A 551 23.70 54.44 17.05
C LYS A 551 24.03 55.39 15.90
N GLU A 552 24.14 56.70 16.17
CA GLU A 552 24.52 57.73 15.17
C GLU A 552 25.87 57.47 14.49
N LYS A 553 26.81 56.84 15.21
CA LYS A 553 28.16 56.51 14.72
C LYS A 553 28.39 55.02 14.42
N GLY A 554 27.36 54.19 14.52
CA GLY A 554 27.44 52.74 14.30
C GLY A 554 27.17 52.35 12.84
N ASN A 555 27.86 51.35 12.32
CA ASN A 555 27.69 50.86 10.94
C ASN A 555 26.63 49.76 10.79
N GLY A 556 26.14 49.18 11.89
CA GLY A 556 25.15 48.09 11.89
C GLY A 556 25.68 46.75 11.36
N ILE A 557 26.99 46.57 11.23
CA ILE A 557 27.61 45.36 10.66
C ILE A 557 28.10 44.40 11.76
N GLY A 558 28.50 44.93 12.91
CA GLY A 558 29.19 44.15 13.95
C GLY A 558 28.45 42.91 14.44
N LEU A 559 27.14 43.00 14.70
CA LEU A 559 26.33 41.85 15.15
C LEU A 559 26.02 40.88 14.01
N THR A 560 25.79 41.37 12.79
CA THR A 560 25.63 40.52 11.60
C THR A 560 26.83 39.61 11.39
N ILE A 561 28.05 40.15 11.56
CA ILE A 561 29.29 39.34 11.51
C ILE A 561 29.30 38.31 12.63
N CYS A 562 28.90 38.68 13.85
CA CYS A 562 28.85 37.72 14.96
C CYS A 562 27.91 36.55 14.64
N PHE A 563 26.72 36.81 14.10
CA PHE A 563 25.80 35.74 13.69
C PHE A 563 26.37 34.87 12.57
N LYS A 564 27.02 35.48 11.57
CA LYS A 564 27.70 34.76 10.49
C LYS A 564 28.81 33.85 11.03
N LEU A 565 29.76 34.40 11.79
CA LEU A 565 30.89 33.65 12.35
C LEU A 565 30.43 32.55 13.32
N MET A 566 29.39 32.80 14.11
CA MET A 566 28.80 31.77 14.97
C MET A 566 28.20 30.63 14.14
N GLY A 567 27.44 30.95 13.08
CA GLY A 567 26.87 29.95 12.16
C GLY A 567 27.93 29.11 11.46
N GLU A 568 28.96 29.76 10.87
CA GLU A 568 30.08 29.09 10.18
C GLU A 568 30.87 28.13 11.09
N ASN A 569 30.84 28.35 12.40
CA ASN A 569 31.56 27.53 13.38
C ASN A 569 30.63 26.63 14.21
N ASN A 570 29.42 26.33 13.72
CA ASN A 570 28.42 25.48 14.38
C ASN A 570 28.01 25.94 15.79
N GLY A 571 28.17 27.23 16.07
CA GLY A 571 27.74 27.91 17.29
C GLY A 571 26.33 28.51 17.16
N GLN A 572 25.76 28.93 18.29
CA GLN A 572 24.47 29.64 18.33
C GLN A 572 24.61 30.93 19.14
N MET A 573 23.97 32.00 18.69
CA MET A 573 23.93 33.28 19.40
C MET A 573 22.48 33.73 19.60
N TYR A 574 22.15 34.21 20.80
CA TYR A 574 20.83 34.71 21.15
C TYR A 574 20.95 36.03 21.90
N VAL A 575 20.03 36.95 21.66
CA VAL A 575 19.96 38.23 22.37
C VAL A 575 18.62 38.33 23.09
N LYS A 576 18.67 38.53 24.40
CA LYS A 576 17.51 38.87 25.23
C LYS A 576 17.72 40.25 25.79
N SER A 577 16.78 41.15 25.55
CA SER A 577 16.86 42.52 26.04
C SER A 577 15.47 43.05 26.31
N LYS A 578 15.38 44.00 27.25
CA LYS A 578 14.19 44.80 27.47
C LYS A 578 14.66 46.23 27.70
N LYS A 579 13.96 47.18 27.09
CA LYS A 579 14.23 48.62 27.28
C LYS A 579 14.30 48.95 28.77
N ASP A 580 15.32 49.72 29.15
CA ASP A 580 15.66 50.18 30.51
C ASP A 580 16.01 49.06 31.51
N CYS A 581 16.24 47.83 31.03
CA CYS A 581 16.58 46.67 31.88
C CYS A 581 17.92 46.00 31.49
N GLY A 582 18.67 46.57 30.54
CA GLY A 582 19.90 45.99 30.02
C GLY A 582 19.72 44.86 28.99
N THR A 583 20.84 44.32 28.51
CA THR A 583 20.88 43.27 27.48
C THR A 583 21.70 42.06 27.93
N VAL A 584 21.25 40.87 27.50
CA VAL A 584 21.96 39.61 27.67
C VAL A 584 22.21 39.00 26.29
N VAL A 585 23.49 38.96 25.90
CA VAL A 585 23.93 38.23 24.72
C VAL A 585 24.45 36.87 25.17
N THR A 586 23.82 35.80 24.68
CA THR A 586 24.20 34.41 24.96
C THR A 586 24.85 33.79 23.74
N MET A 587 26.06 33.27 23.89
CA MET A 587 26.82 32.58 22.84
C MET A 587 27.07 31.14 23.28
N LEU A 588 26.68 30.18 22.44
CA LEU A 588 26.88 28.76 22.64
C LEU A 588 27.90 28.25 21.64
N PHE A 589 29.05 27.82 22.14
CA PHE A 589 30.13 27.28 21.33
C PHE A 589 30.15 25.74 21.44
N PRO A 590 30.38 25.00 20.35
CA PRO A 590 30.60 23.57 20.43
C PRO A 590 31.84 23.29 21.29
N ALA A 591 31.66 22.50 22.35
CA ALA A 591 32.74 22.03 23.19
C ALA A 591 33.46 20.85 22.50
N LYS A 592 34.75 20.67 22.79
CA LYS A 592 35.53 19.53 22.32
C LYS A 592 35.69 18.47 23.38
#